data_AF-A0AAZ3RSA9-F1
#
_entry.id   AF-A0AAZ3RSA9-F1
#
_cell.length_a   1.000
_cell.length_b   1.000
_cell.length_c   1.000
_cell.angle_alpha   90.00
_cell.angle_beta   90.00
_cell.angle_gamma   90.00
#
_symmetry.space_group_name_H-M   'P 1'
#
loop_
_entity.id
_entity.type
_entity.pdbx_description
1 polymer ?
#
loop_
_entity_poly.entity_id
_entity_poly.type
_entity_poly.pdbx_seq_one_letter_code
_entity_poly.pdbx_strand_id
1 'polypeptide(L)'
;LARPHLPRTFQWFCFLMFSLTSCLISPTPEAVIVRPKRSSSLSCSHNTSNVFYMYWYRRPAQSRALTLVGYLYSGTANLETDFTNDRFSLQGNAGSRGDLQISNPTTEDSGEYFCQCDTGSVPYLGNGTKLTVLDIPVTPPTVKVLPPSTKECEDRNKKKKKTLVCVATDFYPDHVTVFWKLNGGANITDGVGTDNTALRDENRRYSITSRLRVPAKTWNTASNRFTCTVRFFNGTDDIYVPVSCETLLCFLHVKVVMEG
;
A
#
# COMPACT_ATOMS: atom_id res chain seq x y z
N LEU A 1 -43.76 36.57 45.66
CA LEU A 1 -43.51 35.11 45.68
C LEU A 1 -42.82 34.72 44.38
N ALA A 2 -41.50 34.76 44.40
CA ALA A 2 -40.62 34.42 43.30
C ALA A 2 -40.58 32.90 43.11
N ARG A 3 -40.69 32.41 41.86
CA ARG A 3 -40.21 31.07 41.51
C ARG A 3 -38.74 31.20 41.10
N PRO A 4 -37.79 30.50 41.77
CA PRO A 4 -36.40 30.55 41.37
C PRO A 4 -36.15 29.68 40.12
N HIS A 5 -35.34 30.22 39.22
CA HIS A 5 -34.68 29.53 38.12
C HIS A 5 -33.56 28.62 38.63
N LEU A 6 -33.36 27.45 38.00
CA LEU A 6 -32.08 26.73 37.96
C LEU A 6 -31.94 26.05 36.57
N PRO A 7 -30.72 25.73 36.08
CA PRO A 7 -30.14 26.39 34.91
C PRO A 7 -29.99 25.46 33.69
N ARG A 8 -29.79 26.06 32.51
CA ARG A 8 -29.45 25.44 31.21
C ARG A 8 -28.03 24.85 31.17
N THR A 9 -27.66 24.02 32.14
CA THR A 9 -26.34 23.36 32.18
C THR A 9 -26.50 21.89 32.55
N PHE A 10 -27.11 21.12 31.66
CA PHE A 10 -27.05 19.64 31.71
C PHE A 10 -27.10 19.04 30.30
N GLN A 11 -26.33 19.65 29.38
CA GLN A 11 -26.20 19.16 28.00
C GLN A 11 -24.73 18.93 27.60
N TRP A 12 -23.84 18.81 28.59
CA TRP A 12 -22.45 18.43 28.37
C TRP A 12 -22.02 17.51 29.51
N PHE A 13 -21.33 16.41 29.14
CA PHE A 13 -20.83 15.32 29.99
C PHE A 13 -21.76 14.12 30.25
N CYS A 14 -22.29 13.55 29.16
CA CYS A 14 -22.15 12.11 28.98
C CYS A 14 -21.24 11.86 27.77
N PHE A 15 -19.96 12.26 27.90
CA PHE A 15 -18.91 11.47 27.26
C PHE A 15 -18.85 10.16 28.06
N LEU A 16 -19.77 9.25 27.74
CA LEU A 16 -19.48 7.84 27.91
C LEU A 16 -18.17 7.63 27.17
N MET A 17 -17.08 7.52 27.92
CA MET A 17 -15.94 6.70 27.52
C MET A 17 -16.48 5.27 27.40
N PHE A 18 -17.28 5.02 26.37
CA PHE A 18 -17.26 3.71 25.74
C PHE A 18 -15.83 3.59 25.26
N SER A 19 -15.00 2.96 26.09
CA SER A 19 -13.85 2.24 25.58
C SER A 19 -14.43 1.22 24.62
N LEU A 20 -14.64 1.64 23.37
CA LEU A 20 -14.77 0.73 22.26
C LEU A 20 -13.45 -0.02 22.28
N THR A 21 -13.44 -1.20 22.88
CA THR A 21 -12.34 -2.15 22.75
C THR A 21 -12.29 -2.53 21.28
N SER A 22 -11.64 -1.68 20.49
CA SER A 22 -11.37 -1.93 19.08
C SER A 22 -10.40 -3.08 19.03
N CYS A 23 -10.76 -4.15 18.32
CA CYS A 23 -9.85 -5.24 18.12
C CYS A 23 -8.74 -4.78 17.16
N LEU A 24 -7.53 -4.64 17.71
CA LEU A 24 -6.36 -4.25 16.95
C LEU A 24 -5.72 -5.50 16.35
N ILE A 25 -5.93 -5.70 15.05
CA ILE A 25 -5.44 -6.85 14.30
C ILE A 25 -4.05 -6.53 13.72
N SER A 26 -3.13 -7.48 13.89
CA SER A 26 -1.75 -7.42 13.41
C SER A 26 -1.46 -8.58 12.46
N PRO A 27 -1.75 -8.45 11.15
CA PRO A 27 -1.36 -9.42 10.15
C PRO A 27 0.16 -9.35 9.90
N THR A 28 0.79 -10.50 9.68
CA THR A 28 2.23 -10.59 9.40
C THR A 28 2.52 -11.70 8.39
N PRO A 29 3.39 -11.46 7.39
CA PRO A 29 3.98 -10.16 7.02
C PRO A 29 2.96 -9.23 6.31
N GLU A 30 3.33 -7.98 6.01
CA GLU A 30 2.52 -7.07 5.16
C GLU A 30 2.45 -7.60 3.70
N ALA A 31 3.58 -8.14 3.23
CA ALA A 31 3.72 -8.70 1.90
C ALA A 31 4.63 -9.93 1.94
N VAL A 32 4.31 -10.93 1.12
CA VAL A 32 5.14 -12.12 0.95
C VAL A 32 5.19 -12.52 -0.52
N ILE A 33 6.40 -12.83 -0.97
CA ILE A 33 6.66 -13.31 -2.32
C ILE A 33 7.15 -14.75 -2.22
N VAL A 34 6.45 -15.66 -2.88
CA VAL A 34 6.81 -17.09 -2.88
C VAL A 34 6.99 -17.62 -4.28
N ARG A 35 7.83 -18.64 -4.41
CA ARG A 35 7.92 -19.44 -5.63
C ARG A 35 6.88 -20.56 -5.57
N PRO A 36 6.40 -21.04 -6.72
CA PRO A 36 5.52 -22.21 -6.76
C PRO A 36 6.14 -23.38 -6.00
N LYS A 37 5.29 -24.20 -5.38
CA LYS A 37 5.69 -25.39 -4.59
C LYS A 37 6.39 -25.11 -3.25
N ARG A 38 6.66 -23.84 -2.89
CA ARG A 38 7.13 -23.49 -1.54
C ARG A 38 5.96 -23.02 -0.69
N SER A 39 5.68 -23.75 0.38
CA SER A 39 4.61 -23.37 1.31
C SER A 39 4.86 -22.00 1.92
N SER A 40 3.78 -21.27 2.17
CA SER A 40 3.79 -19.97 2.87
C SER A 40 2.86 -20.01 4.07
N SER A 41 3.27 -19.33 5.14
CA SER A 41 2.46 -19.09 6.33
C SER A 41 2.10 -17.62 6.41
N LEU A 42 0.81 -17.31 6.51
CA LEU A 42 0.31 -15.97 6.83
C LEU A 42 -0.18 -16.01 8.27
N SER A 43 0.29 -15.08 9.11
CA SER A 43 -0.02 -15.06 10.53
C SER A 43 -0.87 -13.85 10.90
N CYS A 44 -1.78 -14.03 11.83
CA CYS A 44 -2.63 -12.95 12.32
C CYS A 44 -2.79 -13.04 13.83
N SER A 45 -2.54 -11.93 14.53
CA SER A 45 -2.78 -11.79 15.96
C SER A 45 -3.63 -10.57 16.29
N HIS A 46 -4.20 -10.53 17.49
CA HIS A 46 -4.92 -9.36 18.00
C HIS A 46 -4.74 -9.16 19.51
N ASN A 47 -5.12 -7.98 19.99
CA ASN A 47 -5.02 -7.60 21.42
C ASN A 47 -6.29 -7.86 22.24
N THR A 48 -7.35 -8.40 21.63
CA THR A 48 -8.65 -8.59 22.29
C THR A 48 -8.75 -9.96 22.98
N SER A 49 -9.34 -10.00 24.18
CA SER A 49 -9.67 -11.24 24.90
C SER A 49 -11.06 -11.76 24.53
N ASN A 50 -11.35 -13.02 24.84
CA ASN A 50 -12.66 -13.66 24.62
C ASN A 50 -13.12 -13.70 23.15
N VAL A 51 -12.19 -13.66 22.21
CA VAL A 51 -12.48 -13.90 20.78
C VAL A 51 -12.52 -15.40 20.54
N PHE A 52 -13.69 -15.92 20.17
CA PHE A 52 -13.89 -17.33 19.87
C PHE A 52 -13.73 -17.66 18.39
N TYR A 53 -13.86 -16.66 17.52
CA TYR A 53 -13.79 -16.81 16.07
C TYR A 53 -12.72 -15.92 15.45
N MET A 54 -11.90 -16.52 14.60
CA MET A 54 -11.00 -15.80 13.71
C MET A 54 -11.22 -16.27 12.28
N TYR A 55 -11.70 -15.37 11.43
CA TYR A 55 -12.00 -15.67 10.03
C TYR A 55 -10.82 -15.28 9.16
N TRP A 56 -10.60 -16.06 8.10
CA TRP A 56 -9.65 -15.77 7.04
C TRP A 56 -10.37 -15.63 5.72
N TYR A 57 -10.08 -14.54 5.01
CA TYR A 57 -10.63 -14.22 3.71
C TYR A 57 -9.51 -14.07 2.68
N ARG A 58 -9.82 -14.30 1.41
CA ARG A 58 -8.95 -13.95 0.28
C ARG A 58 -9.66 -13.04 -0.70
N ARG A 59 -8.91 -12.13 -1.30
CA ARG A 59 -9.28 -11.34 -2.48
C ARG A 59 -8.27 -11.64 -3.58
N PRO A 60 -8.62 -12.49 -4.56
CA PRO A 60 -7.71 -12.84 -5.66
C PRO A 60 -7.28 -11.59 -6.45
N ALA A 61 -6.05 -11.55 -6.97
CA ALA A 61 -5.52 -10.37 -7.66
C ALA A 61 -6.35 -9.91 -8.88
N GLN A 62 -7.08 -10.82 -9.50
CA GLN A 62 -7.93 -10.56 -10.67
C GLN A 62 -9.40 -10.30 -10.32
N SER A 63 -9.76 -10.29 -9.03
CA SER A 63 -11.13 -10.15 -8.55
C SER A 63 -11.23 -9.07 -7.48
N ARG A 64 -12.41 -8.43 -7.41
CA ARG A 64 -12.74 -7.52 -6.30
C ARG A 64 -13.53 -8.21 -5.19
N ALA A 65 -13.95 -9.45 -5.41
CA ALA A 65 -14.74 -10.19 -4.44
C ALA A 65 -13.85 -10.71 -3.30
N LEU A 66 -14.37 -10.58 -2.08
CA LEU A 66 -13.80 -11.18 -0.89
C LEU A 66 -14.46 -12.56 -0.69
N THR A 67 -13.64 -13.61 -0.61
CA THR A 67 -14.09 -14.99 -0.42
C THR A 67 -13.62 -15.51 0.94
N LEU A 68 -14.51 -16.14 1.70
CA LEU A 68 -14.14 -16.80 2.95
C LEU A 68 -13.31 -18.06 2.64
N VAL A 69 -12.14 -18.16 3.26
CA VAL A 69 -11.26 -19.34 3.19
C VAL A 69 -11.65 -20.34 4.28
N GLY A 70 -11.94 -19.83 5.47
CA GLY A 70 -12.33 -20.62 6.63
C GLY A 70 -12.19 -19.79 7.92
N TYR A 71 -12.36 -20.45 9.05
CA TYR A 71 -12.24 -19.84 10.37
C TYR A 71 -11.69 -20.81 11.42
N LEU A 72 -11.06 -20.23 12.44
CA LEU A 72 -10.77 -20.92 13.70
C LEU A 72 -11.92 -20.69 14.66
N TYR A 73 -12.45 -21.76 15.25
CA TYR A 73 -13.30 -21.70 16.45
C TYR A 73 -12.50 -22.17 17.65
N SER A 74 -12.10 -21.25 18.52
CA SER A 74 -11.08 -21.49 19.53
C SER A 74 -9.81 -22.09 18.87
N GLY A 75 -9.47 -23.35 19.11
CA GLY A 75 -8.33 -24.03 18.47
C GLY A 75 -8.70 -24.89 17.26
N THR A 76 -9.97 -24.95 16.87
CA THR A 76 -10.46 -25.88 15.84
C THR A 76 -10.54 -25.19 14.49
N ALA A 77 -9.89 -25.75 13.48
CA ALA A 77 -9.92 -25.26 12.10
C ALA A 77 -11.16 -25.74 11.35
N ASN A 78 -11.84 -24.81 10.68
CA ASN A 78 -12.99 -25.07 9.80
C ASN A 78 -12.73 -24.38 8.46
N LEU A 79 -12.56 -25.16 7.39
CA LEU A 79 -12.32 -24.64 6.04
C LEU A 79 -13.60 -24.67 5.22
N GLU A 80 -13.77 -23.69 4.34
CA GLU A 80 -14.81 -23.72 3.31
C GLU A 80 -14.51 -24.82 2.28
N THR A 81 -15.56 -25.36 1.65
CA THR A 81 -15.46 -26.55 0.77
C THR A 81 -14.39 -26.42 -0.30
N ASP A 82 -14.28 -25.24 -0.91
CA ASP A 82 -13.34 -24.93 -1.99
C ASP A 82 -11.86 -24.95 -1.55
N PHE A 83 -11.61 -24.97 -0.23
CA PHE A 83 -10.29 -24.92 0.39
C PHE A 83 -9.91 -26.22 1.12
N THR A 84 -10.74 -27.26 1.05
CA THR A 84 -10.48 -28.57 1.69
C THR A 84 -9.53 -29.49 0.91
N ASN A 85 -8.76 -28.96 -0.03
CA ASN A 85 -7.90 -29.72 -0.96
C ASN A 85 -6.47 -30.00 -0.43
N ASP A 86 -6.28 -30.05 0.88
CA ASP A 86 -4.98 -30.17 1.59
C ASP A 86 -3.95 -29.06 1.32
N ARG A 87 -4.22 -28.11 0.41
CA ARG A 87 -3.34 -26.96 0.14
C ARG A 87 -3.52 -25.87 1.18
N PHE A 88 -4.71 -25.70 1.72
CA PHE A 88 -5.00 -24.70 2.74
C PHE A 88 -5.18 -25.38 4.09
N SER A 89 -4.61 -24.80 5.15
CA SER A 89 -4.92 -25.22 6.52
C SER A 89 -4.87 -24.03 7.48
N LEU A 90 -5.66 -24.10 8.54
CA LEU A 90 -5.67 -23.12 9.61
C LEU A 90 -5.04 -23.75 10.87
N GLN A 91 -4.22 -22.98 11.56
CA GLN A 91 -3.56 -23.39 12.80
C GLN A 91 -3.61 -22.27 13.84
N GLY A 92 -3.41 -22.62 15.11
CA GLY A 92 -3.36 -21.66 16.21
C GLY A 92 -4.67 -21.59 17.00
N ASN A 93 -4.94 -20.44 17.61
CA ASN A 93 -6.09 -20.21 18.46
C ASN A 93 -6.72 -18.84 18.17
N ALA A 94 -8.03 -18.83 17.91
CA ALA A 94 -8.81 -17.65 17.61
C ALA A 94 -8.73 -16.56 18.69
N GLY A 95 -8.42 -16.90 19.94
CA GLY A 95 -8.29 -15.96 21.05
C GLY A 95 -6.96 -15.23 21.12
N SER A 96 -5.98 -15.58 20.29
CA SER A 96 -4.65 -14.94 20.32
C SER A 96 -4.00 -14.80 18.95
N ARG A 97 -3.78 -15.92 18.27
CA ARG A 97 -3.09 -15.98 16.98
C ARG A 97 -3.60 -17.13 16.13
N GLY A 98 -4.02 -16.82 14.91
CA GLY A 98 -4.38 -17.79 13.89
C GLY A 98 -3.49 -17.65 12.67
N ASP A 99 -3.02 -18.77 12.15
CA ASP A 99 -2.14 -18.84 10.99
C ASP A 99 -2.84 -19.58 9.84
N LEU A 100 -2.78 -19.00 8.64
CA LEU A 100 -3.20 -19.63 7.39
C LEU A 100 -1.97 -20.18 6.66
N GLN A 101 -1.91 -21.49 6.50
CA GLN A 101 -0.90 -22.16 5.68
C GLN A 101 -1.42 -22.39 4.26
N ILE A 102 -0.55 -22.13 3.29
CA ILE A 102 -0.82 -22.37 1.87
C ILE A 102 0.33 -23.20 1.32
N SER A 103 0.06 -24.48 1.08
CA SER A 103 0.98 -25.47 0.53
C SER A 103 0.83 -25.58 -0.98
N ASN A 104 1.96 -25.74 -1.67
CA ASN A 104 2.00 -25.78 -3.13
C ASN A 104 1.21 -24.63 -3.80
N PRO A 105 1.55 -23.36 -3.49
CA PRO A 105 0.84 -22.22 -4.04
C PRO A 105 1.06 -22.13 -5.56
N THR A 106 0.01 -21.65 -6.23
CA THR A 106 -0.06 -21.39 -7.68
C THR A 106 -0.29 -19.90 -7.92
N THR A 107 -0.14 -19.45 -9.16
CA THR A 107 -0.35 -18.04 -9.51
C THR A 107 -1.75 -17.52 -9.19
N GLU A 108 -2.76 -18.40 -9.22
CA GLU A 108 -4.15 -18.09 -8.88
C GLU A 108 -4.38 -17.80 -7.40
N ASP A 109 -3.47 -18.28 -6.54
CA ASP A 109 -3.48 -17.98 -5.11
C ASP A 109 -2.88 -16.58 -4.82
N SER A 110 -2.36 -15.87 -5.83
CA SER A 110 -1.91 -14.48 -5.64
C SER A 110 -3.08 -13.55 -5.36
N GLY A 111 -2.94 -12.70 -4.37
CA GLY A 111 -4.00 -11.80 -3.92
C GLY A 111 -3.73 -11.26 -2.53
N GLU A 112 -4.76 -10.67 -1.94
CA GLU A 112 -4.70 -10.16 -0.56
C GLU A 112 -5.46 -11.11 0.36
N TYR A 113 -4.89 -11.39 1.51
CA TYR A 113 -5.47 -12.27 2.52
C TYR A 113 -5.73 -11.48 3.78
N PHE A 114 -6.95 -11.53 4.28
CA PHE A 114 -7.39 -10.73 5.42
C PHE A 114 -7.82 -11.66 6.54
N CYS A 115 -7.41 -11.35 7.76
CA CYS A 115 -7.99 -11.95 8.94
C CYS A 115 -8.98 -10.98 9.59
N GLN A 116 -10.00 -11.53 10.23
CA GLN A 116 -11.01 -10.79 10.96
C GLN A 116 -11.16 -11.39 12.36
N CYS A 117 -11.22 -10.53 13.37
CA CYS A 117 -11.69 -10.91 14.70
C CYS A 117 -13.14 -10.47 14.86
N ASP A 118 -13.94 -11.31 15.53
CA ASP A 118 -15.31 -11.02 15.89
C ASP A 118 -15.43 -10.90 17.41
N THR A 119 -15.78 -9.70 17.89
CA THR A 119 -15.98 -9.40 19.32
C THR A 119 -17.45 -9.51 19.74
N GLY A 120 -18.32 -10.02 18.86
CA GLY A 120 -19.77 -10.15 19.09
C GLY A 120 -20.56 -8.85 18.91
N SER A 121 -19.89 -7.73 18.62
CA SER A 121 -20.53 -6.43 18.39
C SER A 121 -20.23 -5.88 16.99
N VAL A 122 -18.94 -5.74 16.67
CA VAL A 122 -18.48 -5.22 15.38
C VAL A 122 -17.35 -6.11 14.86
N PRO A 123 -17.42 -6.59 13.62
CA PRO A 123 -16.31 -7.30 13.00
C PRO A 123 -15.19 -6.30 12.64
N TYR A 124 -13.95 -6.61 13.03
CA TYR A 124 -12.78 -5.83 12.63
C TYR A 124 -11.99 -6.63 11.59
N LEU A 125 -11.69 -6.01 10.46
CA LEU A 125 -10.87 -6.61 9.41
C LEU A 125 -9.45 -6.05 9.51
N GLY A 126 -8.44 -6.92 9.49
CA GLY A 126 -7.05 -6.48 9.43
C GLY A 126 -6.71 -5.85 8.07
N ASN A 127 -5.57 -5.15 7.99
CA ASN A 127 -5.09 -4.58 6.73
C ASN A 127 -4.70 -5.64 5.68
N GLY A 128 -4.61 -6.90 6.09
CA GLY A 128 -4.29 -8.04 5.26
C GLY A 128 -2.81 -8.19 4.93
N THR A 129 -2.50 -9.27 4.24
CA THR A 129 -1.19 -9.62 3.70
C THR A 129 -1.30 -9.81 2.21
N LYS A 130 -0.43 -9.15 1.44
CA LYS A 130 -0.33 -9.36 -0.02
C LYS A 130 0.54 -10.58 -0.32
N LEU A 131 -0.06 -11.66 -0.81
CA LEU A 131 0.65 -12.84 -1.30
C LEU A 131 0.87 -12.72 -2.81
N THR A 132 2.11 -12.94 -3.24
CA THR A 132 2.46 -13.03 -4.66
C THR A 132 3.21 -14.30 -4.95
N VAL A 133 2.66 -15.12 -5.84
CA VAL A 133 3.27 -16.37 -6.29
C VAL A 133 3.92 -16.12 -7.64
N LEU A 134 5.25 -16.24 -7.68
CA LEU A 134 6.05 -15.85 -8.85
C LEU A 134 5.83 -16.79 -10.05
N ASP A 135 5.61 -16.21 -11.23
CA ASP A 135 5.51 -16.92 -12.52
C ASP A 135 6.70 -16.65 -13.46
N ILE A 136 7.49 -15.61 -13.16
CA ILE A 136 8.72 -15.25 -13.88
C ILE A 136 9.81 -14.79 -12.89
N PRO A 137 11.08 -14.65 -13.32
CA PRO A 137 12.14 -14.12 -12.48
C PRO A 137 11.86 -12.69 -12.01
N VAL A 138 12.19 -12.43 -10.74
CA VAL A 138 12.13 -11.11 -10.13
C VAL A 138 13.06 -10.16 -10.87
N THR A 139 12.57 -8.98 -11.26
CA THR A 139 13.31 -7.96 -12.01
C THR A 139 13.12 -6.60 -11.33
N PRO A 140 14.20 -5.90 -10.93
CA PRO A 140 14.11 -4.55 -10.37
C PRO A 140 13.63 -3.50 -11.39
N PRO A 141 13.09 -2.35 -10.92
CA PRO A 141 12.59 -1.30 -11.82
C PRO A 141 13.70 -0.51 -12.49
N THR A 142 13.44 -0.15 -13.74
CA THR A 142 14.12 0.97 -14.39
C THR A 142 13.36 2.24 -14.08
N VAL A 143 14.03 3.24 -13.52
CA VAL A 143 13.40 4.49 -13.09
C VAL A 143 13.88 5.65 -13.96
N LYS A 144 12.95 6.49 -14.38
CA LYS A 144 13.23 7.74 -15.09
C LYS A 144 12.42 8.86 -14.48
N VAL A 145 13.06 10.01 -14.29
CA VAL A 145 12.38 11.25 -13.92
C VAL A 145 12.32 12.16 -15.13
N LEU A 146 11.10 12.50 -15.54
CA LEU A 146 10.82 13.44 -16.61
C LEU A 146 10.59 14.82 -15.99
N PRO A 147 11.26 15.86 -16.53
CA PRO A 147 11.00 17.23 -16.11
C PRO A 147 9.61 17.72 -16.58
N PRO A 148 9.17 18.91 -16.12
CA PRO A 148 8.00 19.57 -16.70
C PRO A 148 8.12 19.69 -18.21
N SER A 149 7.02 19.44 -18.91
CA SER A 149 6.97 19.52 -20.37
C SER A 149 7.30 20.93 -20.87
N THR A 150 7.81 21.05 -22.11
CA THR A 150 8.08 22.35 -22.75
C THR A 150 6.85 23.24 -22.77
N LYS A 151 5.67 22.69 -23.10
CA LYS A 151 4.38 23.41 -23.07
C LYS A 151 4.01 23.94 -21.68
N GLU A 152 4.29 23.19 -20.60
CA GLU A 152 4.08 23.66 -19.23
C GLU A 152 5.09 24.76 -18.85
N CYS A 153 6.27 24.76 -19.46
CA CYS A 153 7.29 25.79 -19.31
C CYS A 153 6.97 27.08 -20.08
N GLU A 154 6.42 26.96 -21.30
CA GLU A 154 6.10 28.07 -22.23
C GLU A 154 4.79 28.81 -21.91
N ASP A 155 3.95 28.25 -21.03
CA ASP A 155 2.64 28.81 -20.68
C ASP A 155 2.76 30.27 -20.15
N ARG A 156 2.38 31.23 -21.02
CA ARG A 156 2.43 32.69 -20.78
C ARG A 156 1.57 33.13 -19.60
N ASN A 157 0.60 32.32 -19.18
CA ASN A 157 -0.23 32.60 -18.01
C ASN A 157 0.47 32.32 -16.67
N LYS A 158 1.76 31.92 -16.71
CA LYS A 158 2.59 31.58 -15.54
C LYS A 158 1.85 30.65 -14.59
N LYS A 159 1.59 29.40 -15.02
CA LYS A 159 1.17 28.35 -14.08
C LYS A 159 2.12 28.38 -12.89
N LYS A 160 1.57 28.71 -11.71
CA LYS A 160 2.33 28.87 -10.47
C LYS A 160 3.00 27.57 -10.02
N LYS A 161 2.69 26.44 -10.67
CA LYS A 161 3.23 25.13 -10.36
C LYS A 161 3.78 24.45 -11.61
N LYS A 162 4.77 23.58 -11.39
CA LYS A 162 5.47 22.74 -12.36
C LYS A 162 5.35 21.28 -11.96
N THR A 163 5.26 20.37 -12.92
CA THR A 163 5.00 18.96 -12.68
C THR A 163 6.18 18.11 -13.12
N LEU A 164 6.78 17.38 -12.18
CA LEU A 164 7.73 16.31 -12.49
C LEU A 164 6.99 14.98 -12.55
N VAL A 165 7.48 14.04 -13.36
CA VAL A 165 6.92 12.70 -13.47
C VAL A 165 8.02 11.67 -13.26
N CYS A 166 7.83 10.76 -12.34
CA CYS A 166 8.67 9.59 -12.14
C CYS A 166 7.97 8.37 -12.72
N VAL A 167 8.63 7.69 -13.64
CA VAL A 167 8.13 6.48 -14.28
C VAL A 167 9.05 5.33 -13.89
N ALA A 168 8.48 4.31 -13.27
CA ALA A 168 9.15 3.04 -13.04
C ALA A 168 8.58 2.01 -14.01
N THR A 169 9.44 1.33 -14.75
CA THR A 169 9.04 0.32 -15.76
C THR A 169 9.84 -0.97 -15.60
N ASP A 170 9.37 -2.00 -16.30
CA ASP A 170 10.07 -3.27 -16.51
C ASP A 170 10.35 -4.08 -15.24
N PHE A 171 9.64 -3.80 -14.14
CA PHE A 171 9.81 -4.52 -12.88
C PHE A 171 8.83 -5.66 -12.72
N TYR A 172 9.20 -6.62 -11.86
CA TYR A 172 8.33 -7.70 -11.44
C TYR A 172 8.85 -8.29 -10.11
N PRO A 173 8.00 -8.55 -9.10
CA PRO A 173 6.55 -8.32 -9.05
C PRO A 173 6.19 -6.86 -8.73
N ASP A 174 4.93 -6.54 -8.43
CA ASP A 174 4.43 -5.17 -8.25
C ASP A 174 4.63 -4.58 -6.84
N HIS A 175 5.60 -5.07 -6.08
CA HIS A 175 5.86 -4.65 -4.69
C HIS A 175 6.76 -3.40 -4.66
N VAL A 176 6.18 -2.27 -5.08
CA VAL A 176 6.89 -0.99 -5.17
C VAL A 176 6.25 0.11 -4.32
N THR A 177 7.08 0.99 -3.80
CA THR A 177 6.65 2.26 -3.18
C THR A 177 7.46 3.39 -3.76
N VAL A 178 6.78 4.45 -4.21
CA VAL A 178 7.42 5.61 -4.84
C VAL A 178 7.35 6.81 -3.90
N PHE A 179 8.48 7.46 -3.64
CA PHE A 179 8.55 8.67 -2.82
C PHE A 179 9.51 9.70 -3.40
N TRP A 180 9.29 10.96 -3.05
CA TRP A 180 10.04 12.10 -3.55
C TRP A 180 10.82 12.79 -2.43
N LYS A 181 12.01 13.29 -2.74
CA LYS A 181 12.83 14.12 -1.86
C LYS A 181 13.32 15.37 -2.59
N LEU A 182 13.37 16.48 -1.86
CA LEU A 182 14.00 17.73 -2.31
C LEU A 182 15.34 17.87 -1.59
N ASN A 183 16.43 18.03 -2.34
CA ASN A 183 17.78 18.27 -1.83
C ASN A 183 18.25 17.21 -0.80
N GLY A 184 17.78 15.97 -0.94
CA GLY A 184 18.10 14.87 -0.01
C GLY A 184 17.42 14.95 1.36
N GLY A 185 16.49 15.89 1.56
CA GLY A 185 15.74 16.04 2.81
C GLY A 185 14.67 14.98 3.04
N ALA A 186 13.68 15.32 3.86
CA ALA A 186 12.55 14.46 4.18
C ALA A 186 11.66 14.17 2.95
N ASN A 187 10.83 13.13 3.06
CA ASN A 187 9.89 12.77 2.01
C ASN A 187 8.85 13.88 1.80
N ILE A 188 8.67 14.29 0.55
CA ILE A 188 7.65 15.24 0.14
C ILE A 188 6.33 14.48 -0.02
N THR A 189 5.27 14.99 0.60
CA THR A 189 3.90 14.48 0.42
C THR A 189 3.00 15.51 -0.28
N ASP A 190 3.25 16.80 -0.09
CA ASP A 190 2.49 17.86 -0.77
C ASP A 190 2.71 17.84 -2.28
N GLY A 191 1.61 17.86 -3.03
CA GLY A 191 1.61 17.82 -4.49
C GLY A 191 2.04 16.48 -5.11
N VAL A 192 2.23 15.42 -4.30
CA VAL A 192 2.54 14.08 -4.81
C VAL A 192 1.24 13.34 -5.15
N GLY A 193 1.19 12.77 -6.35
CA GLY A 193 0.13 11.86 -6.79
C GLY A 193 0.74 10.64 -7.49
N THR A 194 0.67 9.49 -6.84
CA THR A 194 1.11 8.20 -7.38
C THR A 194 -0.09 7.41 -7.85
N ASP A 195 0.04 6.72 -8.98
CA ASP A 195 -1.02 5.85 -9.49
C ASP A 195 -1.35 4.75 -8.45
N ASN A 196 -2.64 4.43 -8.27
CA ASN A 196 -3.09 3.53 -7.20
C ASN A 196 -2.63 2.07 -7.39
N THR A 197 -2.33 1.67 -8.62
CA THR A 197 -2.00 0.27 -8.95
C THR A 197 -1.00 0.26 -10.10
N ALA A 198 0.00 -0.63 -10.01
CA ALA A 198 0.94 -0.86 -11.10
C ALA A 198 0.24 -1.61 -12.25
N LEU A 199 0.49 -1.18 -13.48
CA LEU A 199 -0.10 -1.77 -14.68
C LEU A 199 0.83 -2.84 -15.24
N ARG A 200 0.30 -4.03 -15.50
CA ARG A 200 1.04 -5.14 -16.11
C ARG A 200 0.87 -5.12 -17.62
N ASP A 201 1.97 -5.24 -18.36
CA ASP A 201 1.98 -5.30 -19.82
C ASP A 201 1.89 -6.75 -20.36
N GLU A 202 1.86 -6.89 -21.69
CA GLU A 202 1.86 -8.19 -22.39
C GLU A 202 3.13 -9.00 -22.10
N ASN A 203 4.25 -8.34 -21.81
CA ASN A 203 5.51 -8.97 -21.42
C ASN A 203 5.53 -9.40 -19.95
N ARG A 204 4.39 -9.31 -19.26
CA ARG A 204 4.21 -9.69 -17.85
C ARG A 204 5.01 -8.84 -16.86
N ARG A 205 5.49 -7.65 -17.28
CA ARG A 205 6.19 -6.68 -16.44
C ARG A 205 5.25 -5.58 -15.98
N TYR A 206 5.60 -4.94 -14.87
CA TYR A 206 4.84 -3.86 -14.28
C TYR A 206 5.43 -2.49 -14.58
N SER A 207 4.55 -1.49 -14.58
CA SER A 207 4.90 -0.08 -14.61
C SER A 207 4.05 0.71 -13.60
N ILE A 208 4.62 1.76 -13.02
CA ILE A 208 3.89 2.68 -12.14
C ILE A 208 4.41 4.11 -12.34
N THR A 209 3.51 5.08 -12.27
CA THR A 209 3.87 6.50 -12.40
C THR A 209 3.56 7.26 -11.11
N SER A 210 4.46 8.17 -10.74
CA SER A 210 4.25 9.15 -9.68
C SER A 210 4.50 10.56 -10.20
N ARG A 211 3.67 11.51 -9.81
CA ARG A 211 3.75 12.91 -10.23
C ARG A 211 4.01 13.78 -9.01
N LEU A 212 4.91 14.75 -9.15
CA LEU A 212 5.21 15.73 -8.12
C LEU A 212 4.94 17.14 -8.66
N ARG A 213 4.00 17.85 -8.05
CA ARG A 213 3.61 19.20 -8.46
C ARG A 213 4.12 20.26 -7.48
N VAL A 214 5.12 21.02 -7.90
CA VAL A 214 5.85 21.98 -7.05
C VAL A 214 5.64 23.42 -7.50
N PRO A 215 5.79 24.42 -6.63
CA PRO A 215 5.77 25.82 -7.03
C PRO A 215 6.85 26.12 -8.09
N ALA A 216 6.53 27.00 -9.06
CA ALA A 216 7.47 27.39 -10.11
C ALA A 216 8.74 28.05 -9.54
N LYS A 217 8.63 28.78 -8.42
CA LYS A 217 9.79 29.33 -7.70
C LYS A 217 10.73 28.23 -7.22
N THR A 218 10.19 27.16 -6.65
CA THR A 218 10.97 26.01 -6.18
C THR A 218 11.60 25.26 -7.35
N TRP A 219 10.87 25.07 -8.45
CA TRP A 219 11.41 24.44 -9.65
C TRP A 219 12.53 25.26 -10.32
N ASN A 220 12.37 26.58 -10.41
CA ASN A 220 13.32 27.45 -11.10
C ASN A 220 14.61 27.72 -10.31
N THR A 221 14.71 27.27 -9.07
CA THR A 221 15.94 27.39 -8.27
C THR A 221 16.95 26.34 -8.75
N ALA A 222 18.03 26.80 -9.39
CA ALA A 222 19.06 25.93 -10.00
C ALA A 222 19.75 24.98 -9.00
N SER A 223 19.81 25.33 -7.71
CA SER A 223 20.38 24.47 -6.66
C SER A 223 19.43 23.36 -6.20
N ASN A 224 18.17 23.38 -6.63
CA ASN A 224 17.20 22.37 -6.21
C ASN A 224 17.36 21.08 -7.02
N ARG A 225 17.47 19.97 -6.31
CA ARG A 225 17.57 18.61 -6.85
C ARG A 225 16.38 17.80 -6.37
N PHE A 226 15.50 17.44 -7.29
CA PHE A 226 14.36 16.57 -7.01
C PHE A 226 14.77 15.13 -7.24
N THR A 227 14.56 14.26 -6.25
CA THR A 227 14.88 12.83 -6.34
C THR A 227 13.60 12.03 -6.22
N CYS A 228 13.27 11.24 -7.24
CA CYS A 228 12.31 10.16 -7.10
C CYS A 228 13.07 8.92 -6.62
N THR A 229 12.57 8.22 -5.62
CA THR A 229 13.10 6.92 -5.21
C THR A 229 12.01 5.88 -5.25
N VAL A 230 12.28 4.78 -5.93
CA VAL A 230 11.42 3.60 -5.94
C VAL A 230 12.03 2.57 -5.00
N ARG A 231 11.31 2.25 -3.92
CA ARG A 231 11.58 1.08 -3.08
C ARG A 231 10.92 -0.11 -3.75
N PHE A 232 11.67 -1.16 -4.00
CA PHE A 232 11.20 -2.40 -4.63
C PHE A 232 11.56 -3.59 -3.72
N PHE A 233 10.56 -4.30 -3.23
CA PHE A 233 10.77 -5.49 -2.41
C PHE A 233 10.87 -6.72 -3.32
N ASN A 234 12.02 -7.40 -3.29
CA ASN A 234 12.29 -8.55 -4.15
C ASN A 234 11.86 -9.90 -3.53
N GLY A 235 11.34 -9.88 -2.30
CA GLY A 235 10.96 -11.06 -1.51
C GLY A 235 11.88 -11.34 -0.32
N THR A 236 13.10 -10.80 -0.32
CA THR A 236 14.06 -10.87 0.80
C THR A 236 14.45 -9.49 1.29
N ASP A 237 14.74 -8.58 0.37
CA ASP A 237 15.33 -7.27 0.65
C ASP A 237 14.62 -6.16 -0.14
N ASP A 238 14.78 -4.95 0.37
CA ASP A 238 14.36 -3.72 -0.30
C ASP A 238 15.49 -3.16 -1.17
N ILE A 239 15.21 -3.02 -2.47
CA ILE A 239 16.08 -2.35 -3.44
C ILE A 239 15.57 -0.93 -3.63
N TYR A 240 16.45 0.05 -3.41
CA TYR A 240 16.13 1.47 -3.61
C TYR A 240 16.77 1.97 -4.90
N VAL A 241 15.95 2.49 -5.80
CA VAL A 241 16.40 3.06 -7.09
C VAL A 241 16.14 4.57 -7.09
N PRO A 242 17.10 5.39 -6.62
CA PRO A 242 16.98 6.84 -6.64
C PRO A 242 17.38 7.41 -7.99
N VAL A 243 16.55 8.28 -8.55
CA VAL A 243 16.84 9.04 -9.78
C VAL A 243 16.58 10.50 -9.54
N SER A 244 17.60 11.31 -9.81
CA SER A 244 17.55 12.75 -9.63
C SER A 244 17.24 13.45 -10.95
N CYS A 245 16.41 14.48 -10.88
CA CYS A 245 16.28 15.47 -11.92
C CYS A 245 16.90 16.77 -11.42
N GLU A 246 17.97 17.19 -12.09
CA GLU A 246 18.56 18.51 -11.89
C GLU A 246 17.82 19.53 -12.74
N THR A 247 17.56 20.69 -12.16
CA THR A 247 16.86 21.79 -12.83
C THR A 247 17.67 22.39 -13.98
N LEU A 248 19.00 22.19 -13.98
CA LEU A 248 19.94 22.63 -15.03
C LEU A 248 19.67 22.02 -16.42
N LEU A 249 19.14 20.78 -16.49
CA LEU A 249 18.89 20.09 -17.76
C LEU A 249 17.75 20.71 -18.58
N CYS A 250 16.84 21.47 -17.95
CA CYS A 250 15.76 22.16 -18.68
C CYS A 250 16.17 23.54 -19.22
N PHE A 251 17.13 24.21 -18.59
CA PHE A 251 17.60 25.52 -19.07
C PHE A 251 18.33 25.40 -20.41
N LEU A 252 18.96 24.27 -20.68
CA LEU A 252 19.62 24.01 -21.97
C LEU A 252 18.62 23.89 -23.12
N HIS A 253 17.45 23.26 -22.92
CA HIS A 253 16.43 23.20 -23.98
C HIS A 253 15.70 24.54 -24.21
N VAL A 254 15.53 25.37 -23.18
CA VAL A 254 14.90 26.70 -23.34
C VAL A 254 15.87 27.72 -23.96
N LYS A 255 17.18 27.65 -23.66
CA LYS A 255 18.16 28.55 -24.29
C LYS A 255 18.29 28.32 -25.80
N VAL A 256 18.27 27.06 -26.25
CA VAL A 256 18.38 26.74 -27.68
C VAL A 256 17.18 27.28 -28.50
N VAL A 257 16.01 27.47 -27.88
CA VAL A 257 14.81 27.99 -28.56
C VAL A 257 14.74 29.53 -28.54
N MET A 258 15.49 30.20 -27.65
CA MET A 258 15.48 31.67 -27.52
C MET A 258 16.62 32.36 -28.29
N GLU A 259 17.65 31.62 -28.71
CA GLU A 259 18.78 32.11 -29.51
C GLU A 259 18.72 31.67 -30.99
N GLY A 260 17.60 31.09 -31.44
CA GLY A 260 17.36 30.62 -32.81
C GLY A 260 16.27 31.38 -33.53
#